data_AF-A0A1A9I454-F1
#
_entry.id   AF-A0A1A9I454-F1
#
_cell.length_a   1.000
_cell.length_b   1.000
_cell.length_c   1.000
_cell.angle_alpha   90.00
_cell.angle_beta   90.00
_cell.angle_gamma   90.00
#
_symmetry.space_group_name_H-M   'P 1'
#
loop_
_entity.id
_entity.type
_entity.pdbx_description
1 polymer ?
#
loop_
_entity_poly.entity_id
_entity_poly.type
_entity_poly.pdbx_seq_one_letter_code
_entity_poly.pdbx_strand_id
1 'polypeptide(L)'
;MYTLKIQKLLNQVEGLATPEEKIKLLLQAIKIADENEDIEWGYDLRLMLIEEERDVAFSRESIPAFAWVLKACDENPDLFSETDFLWQYKWMMSDLYDNPLVSIEQLQAALEDFKTRLQRNGYGLRAYYNELYSDALIQKDPVLIRAFAEQLKTVERDAMSDCQACEMDADVSATLELDGFEQGHAQAVPLLEKQYTCVHVPMRTLVNLSYHAYKNGQPDIARNFSDKAEEELAKLANDSSAIFSEVKLLICKVTGDPAGVKERLEQLIPKVVGSKSRKMFQMTLSLLEILPQFPQEVVFHLVLPEEHGLYTGKTGYTRNELIAHFSREAKEIARLFDERNGNRNFSKQVEQLL
;
A
#
# COMPACT_ATOMS: atom_id res chain seq x y z
N MET A 1 -27.83 25.88 12.33
CA MET A 1 -28.04 24.61 11.62
C MET A 1 -26.66 23.96 11.47
N TYR A 2 -26.44 22.79 12.06
CA TYR A 2 -25.12 22.13 12.07
C TYR A 2 -24.70 21.65 10.67
N THR A 3 -25.67 21.31 9.81
CA THR A 3 -25.45 20.93 8.40
C THR A 3 -24.72 22.02 7.61
N LEU A 4 -25.01 23.30 7.83
CA LEU A 4 -24.26 24.41 7.23
C LEU A 4 -22.78 24.44 7.67
N LYS A 5 -22.46 23.99 8.88
CA LYS A 5 -21.07 23.88 9.34
C LYS A 5 -20.35 22.75 8.61
N ILE A 6 -21.00 21.59 8.48
CA ILE A 6 -20.49 20.44 7.71
C ILE A 6 -20.23 20.85 6.26
N GLN A 7 -21.20 21.48 5.59
CA GLN A 7 -21.06 21.97 4.22
C GLN A 7 -19.91 22.98 4.07
N LYS A 8 -19.71 23.85 5.06
CA LYS A 8 -18.60 24.81 5.05
C LYS A 8 -17.23 24.12 5.15
N LEU A 9 -17.13 23.01 5.88
CA LEU A 9 -15.92 22.18 5.93
C LEU A 9 -15.70 21.43 4.61
N LEU A 10 -16.75 20.87 4.01
CA LEU A 10 -16.65 20.19 2.70
C LEU A 10 -16.22 21.14 1.58
N ASN A 11 -16.74 22.36 1.53
CA ASN A 11 -16.27 23.38 0.59
C ASN A 11 -14.78 23.72 0.78
N GLN A 12 -14.25 23.57 2.00
CA GLN A 12 -12.82 23.75 2.24
C GLN A 12 -12.02 22.53 1.75
N VAL A 13 -12.53 21.30 1.98
CA VAL A 13 -11.93 20.05 1.49
C VAL A 13 -11.71 20.10 -0.03
N GLU A 14 -12.69 20.58 -0.80
CA GLU A 14 -12.59 20.71 -2.26
C GLU A 14 -11.43 21.63 -2.72
N GLY A 15 -11.02 22.59 -1.89
CA GLY A 15 -9.94 23.52 -2.19
C GLY A 15 -8.54 23.05 -1.77
N LEU A 16 -8.43 21.91 -1.08
CA LEU A 16 -7.15 21.40 -0.56
C LEU A 16 -6.50 20.40 -1.51
N ALA A 17 -5.19 20.49 -1.65
CA ALA A 17 -4.41 19.64 -2.55
C ALA A 17 -3.93 18.34 -1.90
N THR A 18 -3.68 18.35 -0.58
CA THR A 18 -3.09 17.21 0.13
C THR A 18 -4.13 16.41 0.90
N PRO A 19 -4.16 15.06 0.78
CA PRO A 19 -5.07 14.20 1.53
C PRO A 19 -5.05 14.43 3.04
N GLU A 20 -3.88 14.65 3.64
CA GLU A 20 -3.73 14.80 5.10
C GLU A 20 -4.46 16.04 5.65
N GLU A 21 -4.53 17.12 4.86
CA GLU A 21 -5.29 18.32 5.25
C GLU A 21 -6.79 18.11 5.11
N LYS A 22 -7.22 17.41 4.05
CA LYS A 22 -8.62 17.05 3.84
C LYS A 22 -9.15 16.14 4.95
N ILE A 23 -8.38 15.10 5.31
CA ILE A 23 -8.70 14.17 6.41
C ILE A 23 -8.97 14.92 7.72
N LYS A 24 -8.14 15.93 8.06
CA LYS A 24 -8.36 16.74 9.28
C LYS A 24 -9.69 17.50 9.28
N LEU A 25 -10.17 17.95 8.12
CA LEU A 25 -11.46 18.62 8.01
C LEU A 25 -12.62 17.62 7.99
N LEU A 26 -12.45 16.46 7.35
CA LEU A 26 -13.43 15.38 7.35
C LEU A 26 -13.67 14.85 8.77
N LEU A 27 -12.62 14.65 9.57
CA LEU A 27 -12.74 14.27 10.97
C LEU A 27 -13.51 15.30 11.81
N GLN A 28 -13.34 16.60 11.53
CA GLN A 28 -14.13 17.65 12.19
C GLN A 28 -15.61 17.60 11.76
N ALA A 29 -15.88 17.35 10.48
CA ALA A 29 -17.23 17.22 9.97
C ALA A 29 -17.93 15.99 10.55
N ILE A 30 -17.24 14.84 10.61
CA ILE A 30 -17.72 13.60 11.23
C ILE A 30 -18.09 13.85 12.69
N LYS A 31 -17.21 14.53 13.45
CA LYS A 31 -17.51 14.89 14.83
C LYS A 31 -18.79 15.71 14.97
N ILE A 32 -19.03 16.67 14.06
CA ILE A 32 -20.28 17.46 14.08
C ILE A 32 -21.48 16.57 13.78
N ALA A 33 -21.39 15.66 12.81
CA ALA A 33 -22.48 14.72 12.50
C ALA A 33 -22.80 13.82 13.71
N ASP A 34 -21.76 13.22 14.32
CA ASP A 34 -21.89 12.34 15.48
C ASP A 34 -22.49 13.08 16.71
N GLU A 35 -22.07 14.33 16.98
CA GLU A 35 -22.61 15.16 18.07
C GLU A 35 -24.09 15.55 17.88
N ASN A 36 -24.62 15.43 16.66
CA ASN A 36 -26.01 15.74 16.34
C ASN A 36 -26.81 14.47 15.96
N GLU A 37 -26.24 13.28 16.15
CA GLU A 37 -26.86 11.98 15.82
C GLU A 37 -27.34 11.89 14.35
N ASP A 38 -26.65 12.58 13.44
CA ASP A 38 -26.99 12.63 12.03
C ASP A 38 -26.31 11.48 11.27
N ILE A 39 -27.03 10.37 11.13
CA ILE A 39 -26.49 9.13 10.56
C ILE A 39 -26.18 9.25 9.06
N GLU A 40 -26.98 10.01 8.30
CA GLU A 40 -26.77 10.19 6.85
C GLU A 40 -25.47 10.97 6.60
N TRP A 41 -25.27 12.10 7.28
CA TRP A 41 -23.99 12.81 7.20
C TRP A 41 -22.84 11.98 7.76
N GLY A 42 -23.05 11.25 8.85
CA GLY A 42 -22.04 10.38 9.45
C GLY A 42 -21.57 9.27 8.49
N TYR A 43 -22.46 8.77 7.64
CA TYR A 43 -22.19 7.76 6.63
C TYR A 43 -21.38 8.31 5.45
N ASP A 44 -21.88 9.36 4.80
CA ASP A 44 -21.22 9.95 3.62
C ASP A 44 -19.82 10.47 3.96
N LEU A 45 -19.66 11.13 5.11
CA LEU A 45 -18.38 11.67 5.53
C LEU A 45 -17.33 10.59 5.82
N ARG A 46 -17.75 9.42 6.30
CA ARG A 46 -16.85 8.28 6.53
C ARG A 46 -16.43 7.62 5.22
N LEU A 47 -17.31 7.52 4.23
CA LEU A 47 -16.94 7.07 2.89
C LEU A 47 -15.94 8.05 2.23
N MET A 48 -16.19 9.35 2.33
CA MET A 48 -15.24 10.39 1.88
C MET A 48 -13.88 10.28 2.59
N LEU A 49 -13.87 10.02 3.90
CA LEU A 49 -12.64 9.83 4.67
C LEU A 49 -11.81 8.65 4.15
N ILE A 50 -12.47 7.51 3.90
CA ILE A 50 -11.82 6.29 3.38
C ILE A 50 -11.22 6.55 1.99
N GLU A 51 -11.90 7.29 1.12
CA GLU A 51 -11.38 7.68 -0.20
C GLU A 51 -10.09 8.50 -0.09
N GLU A 52 -10.04 9.48 0.83
CA GLU A 52 -8.86 10.32 0.99
C GLU A 52 -7.70 9.59 1.68
N GLU A 53 -7.96 8.68 2.62
CA GLU A 53 -6.90 7.89 3.27
C GLU A 53 -6.24 6.83 2.36
N ARG A 54 -6.87 6.47 1.23
CA ARG A 54 -6.29 5.54 0.25
C ARG A 54 -4.91 5.98 -0.23
N ASP A 55 -4.74 7.28 -0.47
CA ASP A 55 -3.53 7.85 -1.06
C ASP A 55 -2.55 8.37 0.04
N VAL A 56 -2.68 7.84 1.26
CA VAL A 56 -1.83 8.16 2.41
C VAL A 56 -0.94 6.97 2.79
N ALA A 57 0.32 7.24 3.16
CA ALA A 57 1.28 6.20 3.52
C ALA A 57 0.81 5.28 4.66
N PHE A 58 0.18 5.87 5.68
CA PHE A 58 -0.29 5.17 6.88
C PHE A 58 -1.70 5.64 7.26
N SER A 59 -2.71 4.97 6.71
CA SER A 59 -4.12 5.07 7.10
C SER A 59 -4.31 4.73 8.58
N ARG A 60 -5.16 5.49 9.29
CA ARG A 60 -5.47 5.27 10.72
C ARG A 60 -6.96 5.19 10.99
N GLU A 61 -7.77 5.88 10.20
CA GLU A 61 -9.18 6.11 10.50
C GLU A 61 -10.13 5.23 9.66
N SER A 62 -9.64 4.66 8.56
CA SER A 62 -10.46 3.95 7.58
C SER A 62 -11.08 2.67 8.14
N ILE A 63 -10.32 1.83 8.85
CA ILE A 63 -10.86 0.61 9.47
C ILE A 63 -12.00 0.92 10.45
N PRO A 64 -11.82 1.79 11.46
CA PRO A 64 -12.92 2.11 12.38
C PRO A 64 -14.09 2.85 11.69
N ALA A 65 -13.81 3.74 10.72
CA ALA A 65 -14.86 4.39 9.94
C ALA A 65 -15.68 3.38 9.13
N PHE A 66 -15.02 2.40 8.51
CA PHE A 66 -15.69 1.38 7.72
C PHE A 66 -16.50 0.40 8.57
N ALA A 67 -15.97 -0.01 9.73
CA ALA A 67 -16.73 -0.81 10.69
C ALA A 67 -18.02 -0.11 11.13
N TRP A 68 -17.98 1.23 11.28
CA TRP A 68 -19.17 2.03 11.54
C TRP A 68 -20.13 2.04 10.34
N VAL A 69 -19.63 2.20 9.11
CA VAL A 69 -20.42 2.18 7.86
C VAL A 69 -21.16 0.84 7.70
N LEU A 70 -20.46 -0.29 7.89
CA LEU A 70 -21.07 -1.62 7.83
C LEU A 70 -22.23 -1.75 8.82
N LYS A 71 -22.00 -1.35 10.08
CA LYS A 71 -23.02 -1.37 11.11
C LYS A 71 -24.21 -0.46 10.76
N ALA A 72 -23.95 0.76 10.31
CA ALA A 72 -24.99 1.71 9.94
C ALA A 72 -25.87 1.18 8.81
N CYS A 73 -25.26 0.55 7.79
CA CYS A 73 -25.99 -0.10 6.70
C CYS A 73 -26.81 -1.30 7.18
N ASP A 74 -26.23 -2.17 8.01
CA ASP A 74 -26.91 -3.37 8.51
C ASP A 74 -28.09 -3.02 9.43
N GLU A 75 -27.99 -1.95 10.22
CA GLU A 75 -29.05 -1.47 11.10
C GLU A 75 -30.12 -0.64 10.37
N ASN A 76 -29.80 -0.07 9.19
CA ASN A 76 -30.67 0.82 8.43
C ASN A 76 -30.71 0.49 6.93
N PRO A 77 -31.15 -0.73 6.54
CA PRO A 77 -31.11 -1.20 5.15
C PRO A 77 -32.06 -0.45 4.19
N ASP A 78 -33.02 0.31 4.72
CA ASP A 78 -33.91 1.17 3.92
C ASP A 78 -33.27 2.54 3.60
N LEU A 79 -32.20 2.94 4.33
CA LEU A 79 -31.51 4.21 4.15
C LEU A 79 -30.23 4.07 3.33
N PHE A 80 -29.50 2.97 3.52
CA PHE A 80 -28.17 2.77 2.92
C PHE A 80 -28.13 1.50 2.09
N SER A 81 -27.38 1.55 0.99
CA SER A 81 -27.16 0.39 0.13
C SER A 81 -25.74 -0.11 0.27
N GLU A 82 -25.57 -1.44 0.22
CA GLU A 82 -24.23 -2.04 0.20
C GLU A 82 -23.42 -1.62 -1.03
N THR A 83 -24.11 -1.34 -2.13
CA THR A 83 -23.47 -0.86 -3.37
C THR A 83 -22.72 0.45 -3.18
N ASP A 84 -23.04 1.22 -2.12
CA ASP A 84 -22.41 2.50 -1.84
C ASP A 84 -20.98 2.33 -1.31
N PHE A 85 -20.65 1.17 -0.71
CA PHE A 85 -19.36 0.94 -0.05
C PHE A 85 -18.61 -0.31 -0.52
N LEU A 86 -19.20 -1.17 -1.35
CA LEU A 86 -18.56 -2.43 -1.77
C LEU A 86 -17.19 -2.24 -2.42
N TRP A 87 -16.99 -1.11 -3.10
CA TRP A 87 -15.68 -0.76 -3.67
C TRP A 87 -14.65 -0.43 -2.58
N GLN A 88 -15.04 0.36 -1.58
CA GLN A 88 -14.23 0.70 -0.42
C GLN A 88 -13.95 -0.55 0.42
N TYR A 89 -14.87 -1.53 0.48
CA TYR A 89 -14.64 -2.81 1.16
C TYR A 89 -13.36 -3.49 0.62
N LYS A 90 -13.15 -3.49 -0.70
CA LYS A 90 -11.91 -4.06 -1.29
C LYS A 90 -10.66 -3.41 -0.70
N TRP A 91 -10.64 -2.08 -0.60
CA TRP A 91 -9.52 -1.36 0.00
C TRP A 91 -9.35 -1.70 1.49
N MET A 92 -10.46 -1.88 2.20
CA MET A 92 -10.42 -2.30 3.60
C MET A 92 -9.87 -3.71 3.78
N MET A 93 -10.09 -4.62 2.82
CA MET A 93 -9.39 -5.91 2.83
C MET A 93 -7.88 -5.73 2.75
N SER A 94 -7.39 -4.83 1.89
CA SER A 94 -5.97 -4.48 1.81
C SER A 94 -5.42 -3.93 3.14
N ASP A 95 -6.13 -3.00 3.78
CA ASP A 95 -5.74 -2.40 5.06
C ASP A 95 -5.77 -3.42 6.22
N LEU A 96 -6.76 -4.31 6.25
CA LEU A 96 -6.83 -5.40 7.23
C LEU A 96 -5.64 -6.36 7.04
N TYR A 97 -5.33 -6.72 5.80
CA TYR A 97 -4.17 -7.53 5.48
C TYR A 97 -2.86 -6.84 5.87
N ASP A 98 -2.74 -5.53 5.66
CA ASP A 98 -1.58 -4.70 6.01
C ASP A 98 -1.31 -4.69 7.51
N ASN A 99 -2.32 -4.90 8.36
CA ASN A 99 -2.18 -4.84 9.81
C ASN A 99 -1.93 -6.23 10.43
N PRO A 100 -0.74 -6.48 11.04
CA PRO A 100 -0.43 -7.75 11.67
C PRO A 100 -1.15 -7.97 13.01
N LEU A 101 -1.80 -6.95 13.57
CA LEU A 101 -2.57 -7.04 14.82
C LEU A 101 -4.01 -7.54 14.61
N VAL A 102 -4.50 -7.52 13.37
CA VAL A 102 -5.78 -8.16 13.03
C VAL A 102 -5.56 -9.67 13.07
N SER A 103 -6.36 -10.41 13.84
CA SER A 103 -6.20 -11.86 13.94
C SER A 103 -6.57 -12.57 12.63
N ILE A 104 -6.11 -13.80 12.43
CA ILE A 104 -6.46 -14.57 11.25
C ILE A 104 -7.96 -14.87 11.18
N GLU A 105 -8.61 -15.06 12.34
CA GLU A 105 -10.05 -15.25 12.44
C GLU A 105 -10.82 -13.99 12.04
N GLN A 106 -10.33 -12.81 12.43
CA GLN A 106 -10.92 -11.53 12.01
C GLN A 106 -10.78 -11.31 10.50
N LEU A 107 -9.61 -11.63 9.93
CA LEU A 107 -9.39 -11.58 8.47
C LEU A 107 -10.34 -12.51 7.72
N GLN A 108 -10.47 -13.75 8.18
CA GLN A 108 -11.37 -14.74 7.56
C GLN A 108 -12.83 -14.31 7.67
N ALA A 109 -13.24 -13.77 8.81
CA ALA A 109 -14.60 -13.25 9.00
C ALA A 109 -14.89 -12.08 8.06
N ALA A 110 -13.98 -11.11 7.95
CA ALA A 110 -14.12 -9.97 7.05
C ALA A 110 -14.15 -10.40 5.57
N LEU A 111 -13.33 -11.39 5.19
CA LEU A 111 -13.26 -11.91 3.84
C LEU A 111 -14.54 -12.69 3.45
N GLU A 112 -15.10 -13.51 4.34
CA GLU A 112 -16.38 -14.19 4.09
C GLU A 112 -17.57 -13.22 4.10
N ASP A 113 -17.54 -12.17 4.92
CA ASP A 113 -18.54 -11.10 4.86
C ASP A 113 -18.48 -10.38 3.51
N PHE A 114 -17.28 -9.98 3.06
CA PHE A 114 -17.08 -9.35 1.75
C PHE A 114 -17.64 -10.22 0.61
N LYS A 115 -17.30 -11.52 0.61
CA LYS A 115 -17.82 -12.49 -0.35
C LYS A 115 -19.34 -12.58 -0.33
N THR A 116 -19.93 -12.65 0.86
CA THR A 116 -21.38 -12.73 1.03
C THR A 116 -22.08 -11.49 0.47
N ARG A 117 -21.54 -10.30 0.75
CA ARG A 117 -22.08 -9.03 0.23
C ARG A 117 -21.93 -8.91 -1.29
N LEU A 118 -20.80 -9.32 -1.87
CA LEU A 118 -20.65 -9.38 -3.33
C LEU A 118 -21.76 -10.22 -3.97
N GLN A 119 -21.96 -11.45 -3.49
CA GLN A 119 -22.96 -12.37 -4.04
C GLN A 119 -24.39 -11.89 -3.81
N ARG A 120 -24.69 -11.33 -2.63
CA ARG A 120 -26.00 -10.76 -2.30
C ARG A 120 -26.38 -9.61 -3.24
N ASN A 121 -25.39 -8.86 -3.74
CA ASN A 121 -25.57 -7.77 -4.70
C ASN A 121 -25.41 -8.22 -6.17
N GLY A 122 -25.35 -9.53 -6.44
CA GLY A 122 -25.32 -10.07 -7.80
C GLY A 122 -23.96 -10.00 -8.50
N TYR A 123 -22.89 -9.69 -7.77
CA TYR A 123 -21.53 -9.69 -8.31
C TYR A 123 -20.90 -11.09 -8.29
N GLY A 124 -19.94 -11.30 -9.18
CA GLY A 124 -19.07 -12.46 -9.17
C GLY A 124 -18.02 -12.39 -8.08
N LEU A 125 -17.15 -13.40 -8.04
CA LEU A 125 -16.10 -13.53 -7.01
C LEU A 125 -14.72 -13.05 -7.49
N ARG A 126 -14.65 -12.32 -8.62
CA ARG A 126 -13.36 -11.88 -9.17
C ARG A 126 -12.64 -10.94 -8.20
N ALA A 127 -13.35 -9.97 -7.63
CA ALA A 127 -12.80 -9.06 -6.61
C ALA A 127 -12.29 -9.81 -5.37
N TYR A 128 -13.04 -10.81 -4.89
CA TYR A 128 -12.64 -11.67 -3.78
C TYR A 128 -11.32 -12.41 -4.06
N TYR A 129 -11.19 -13.01 -5.25
CA TYR A 129 -9.95 -13.71 -5.61
C TYR A 129 -8.78 -12.77 -5.90
N ASN A 130 -9.03 -11.53 -6.36
CA ASN A 130 -7.99 -10.51 -6.49
C ASN A 130 -7.37 -10.15 -5.13
N GLU A 131 -8.18 -10.01 -4.06
CA GLU A 131 -7.65 -9.74 -2.72
C GLU A 131 -6.77 -10.89 -2.21
N LEU A 132 -7.19 -12.14 -2.40
CA LEU A 132 -6.41 -13.33 -2.07
C LEU A 132 -5.11 -13.43 -2.89
N TYR A 133 -5.17 -13.07 -4.17
CA TYR A 133 -4.02 -13.08 -5.05
C TYR A 133 -3.01 -11.99 -4.66
N SER A 134 -3.48 -10.78 -4.37
CA SER A 134 -2.68 -9.68 -3.85
C SER A 134 -1.98 -10.07 -2.55
N ASP A 135 -2.71 -10.70 -1.62
CA ASP A 135 -2.14 -11.22 -0.38
C ASP A 135 -1.02 -12.25 -0.64
N ALA A 136 -1.28 -13.23 -1.52
CA ALA A 136 -0.30 -14.25 -1.88
C ALA A 136 0.99 -13.67 -2.48
N LEU A 137 0.87 -12.62 -3.30
CA LEU A 137 2.01 -11.89 -3.87
C LEU A 137 2.86 -11.21 -2.78
N ILE A 138 2.24 -10.56 -1.78
CA ILE A 138 3.00 -9.94 -0.69
C ILE A 138 3.67 -10.99 0.20
N GLN A 139 3.00 -12.11 0.45
CA GLN A 139 3.59 -13.24 1.16
C GLN A 139 4.72 -13.91 0.37
N LYS A 140 4.79 -13.71 -0.95
CA LYS A 140 5.66 -14.44 -1.88
C LYS A 140 5.47 -15.95 -1.76
N ASP A 141 4.21 -16.39 -1.66
CA ASP A 141 3.88 -17.81 -1.57
C ASP A 141 3.60 -18.38 -2.97
N PRO A 142 4.55 -19.14 -3.58
CA PRO A 142 4.40 -19.56 -4.96
C PRO A 142 3.24 -20.54 -5.18
N VAL A 143 2.83 -21.28 -4.14
CA VAL A 143 1.70 -22.21 -4.23
C VAL A 143 0.40 -21.41 -4.30
N LEU A 144 0.23 -20.43 -3.41
CA LEU A 144 -0.96 -19.58 -3.40
C LEU A 144 -1.05 -18.66 -4.62
N ILE A 145 0.07 -18.06 -5.04
CA ILE A 145 0.12 -17.20 -6.24
C ILE A 145 -0.39 -17.99 -7.45
N ARG A 146 0.13 -19.20 -7.71
CA ARG A 146 -0.32 -20.03 -8.83
C ARG A 146 -1.78 -20.45 -8.68
N ALA A 147 -2.22 -20.84 -7.48
CA ALA A 147 -3.59 -21.26 -7.23
C ALA A 147 -4.60 -20.13 -7.52
N PHE A 148 -4.36 -18.92 -7.02
CA PHE A 148 -5.28 -17.80 -7.23
C PHE A 148 -5.21 -17.22 -8.65
N ALA A 149 -4.04 -17.23 -9.30
CA ALA A 149 -3.92 -16.90 -10.71
C ALA A 149 -4.75 -17.84 -11.60
N GLU A 150 -4.72 -19.15 -11.36
CA GLU A 150 -5.58 -20.10 -12.09
C GLU A 150 -7.06 -19.89 -11.76
N GLN A 151 -7.40 -19.63 -10.49
CA GLN A 151 -8.78 -19.36 -10.09
C GLN A 151 -9.35 -18.13 -10.82
N LEU A 152 -8.59 -17.04 -10.92
CA LEU A 152 -9.00 -15.81 -11.61
C LEU A 152 -9.27 -16.00 -13.11
N LYS A 153 -8.67 -17.01 -13.76
CA LYS A 153 -8.99 -17.36 -15.16
C LYS A 153 -10.38 -17.99 -15.31
N THR A 154 -10.96 -18.51 -14.24
CA THR A 154 -12.27 -19.18 -14.24
C THR A 154 -13.43 -18.24 -13.89
N VAL A 155 -13.13 -17.00 -13.45
CA VAL A 155 -14.16 -16.05 -13.00
C VAL A 155 -14.20 -14.85 -13.94
N GLU A 156 -15.38 -14.59 -14.52
CA GLU A 156 -15.59 -13.47 -15.44
C GLU A 156 -15.41 -12.11 -14.76
N ARG A 157 -15.10 -11.11 -15.58
CA ARG A 157 -15.08 -9.70 -15.13
C ARG A 157 -16.50 -9.16 -14.98
N ASP A 158 -16.67 -8.30 -14.00
CA ASP A 158 -17.90 -7.59 -13.66
C ASP A 158 -17.60 -6.16 -13.18
N ALA A 159 -18.61 -5.45 -12.67
CA ALA A 159 -18.46 -4.08 -12.18
C ALA A 159 -17.61 -3.95 -10.91
N MET A 160 -17.34 -5.04 -10.18
CA MET A 160 -16.48 -5.06 -8.99
C MET A 160 -15.03 -5.42 -9.31
N SER A 161 -14.75 -5.78 -10.55
CA SER A 161 -13.41 -6.15 -11.01
C SER A 161 -12.48 -4.94 -11.02
N ASP A 162 -11.21 -5.16 -10.69
CA ASP A 162 -10.20 -4.11 -10.80
C ASP A 162 -10.03 -3.67 -12.26
N CYS A 163 -9.50 -2.46 -12.45
CA CYS A 163 -9.18 -2.00 -13.80
C CYS A 163 -8.19 -2.99 -14.47
N GLN A 164 -8.29 -3.15 -15.79
CA GLN A 164 -7.49 -4.14 -16.52
C GLN A 164 -5.98 -3.95 -16.33
N ALA A 165 -5.54 -2.70 -16.18
CA ALA A 165 -4.14 -2.39 -15.90
C ALA A 165 -3.69 -2.96 -14.54
N CYS A 166 -4.53 -2.89 -13.49
CA CYS A 166 -4.20 -3.41 -12.16
C CYS A 166 -4.10 -4.93 -12.16
N GLU A 167 -5.05 -5.64 -12.79
CA GLU A 167 -5.00 -7.11 -12.85
C GLU A 167 -3.79 -7.59 -13.67
N MET A 168 -3.51 -6.93 -14.80
CA MET A 168 -2.33 -7.26 -15.61
C MET A 168 -1.03 -7.00 -14.85
N ASP A 169 -0.94 -5.93 -14.08
CA ASP A 169 0.24 -5.64 -13.26
C ASP A 169 0.44 -6.63 -12.10
N ALA A 170 -0.65 -7.14 -11.52
CA ALA A 170 -0.59 -8.25 -10.57
C ALA A 170 -0.03 -9.52 -11.24
N ASP A 171 -0.49 -9.84 -12.46
CA ASP A 171 0.05 -10.98 -13.21
C ASP A 171 1.52 -10.77 -13.64
N VAL A 172 1.92 -9.55 -14.01
CA VAL A 172 3.34 -9.22 -14.25
C VAL A 172 4.15 -9.44 -12.99
N SER A 173 3.66 -8.99 -11.83
CA SER A 173 4.34 -9.17 -10.54
C SER A 173 4.47 -10.66 -10.17
N ALA A 174 3.44 -11.47 -10.42
CA ALA A 174 3.49 -12.91 -10.24
C ALA A 174 4.56 -13.54 -11.15
N THR A 175 4.59 -13.19 -12.42
CA THR A 175 5.57 -13.74 -13.38
C THR A 175 6.99 -13.31 -13.03
N LEU A 176 7.20 -12.05 -12.60
CA LEU A 176 8.51 -11.58 -12.13
C LEU A 176 9.02 -12.36 -10.91
N GLU A 177 8.12 -12.73 -9.98
CA GLU A 177 8.45 -13.50 -8.79
C GLU A 177 8.67 -15.00 -9.10
N LEU A 178 7.85 -15.59 -9.97
CA LEU A 178 7.81 -17.02 -10.21
C LEU A 178 8.73 -17.50 -11.34
N ASP A 179 8.79 -16.73 -12.41
CA ASP A 179 9.36 -17.17 -13.68
C ASP A 179 10.54 -16.29 -14.12
N GLY A 180 10.70 -15.10 -13.53
CA GLY A 180 11.87 -14.24 -13.66
C GLY A 180 11.68 -13.01 -14.56
N PHE A 181 12.77 -12.24 -14.69
CA PHE A 181 12.73 -10.92 -15.33
C PHE A 181 12.30 -10.95 -16.80
N GLU A 182 12.86 -11.86 -17.60
CA GLU A 182 12.59 -11.91 -19.06
C GLU A 182 11.11 -12.15 -19.35
N GLN A 183 10.50 -13.12 -18.66
CA GLN A 183 9.08 -13.47 -18.80
C GLN A 183 8.20 -12.33 -18.28
N GLY A 184 8.51 -11.77 -17.11
CA GLY A 184 7.74 -10.66 -16.55
C GLY A 184 7.80 -9.40 -17.41
N HIS A 185 8.96 -9.07 -17.97
CA HIS A 185 9.11 -7.95 -18.90
C HIS A 185 8.31 -8.17 -20.19
N ALA A 186 8.40 -9.36 -20.80
CA ALA A 186 7.60 -9.68 -21.98
C ALA A 186 6.09 -9.54 -21.71
N GLN A 187 5.63 -9.95 -20.53
CA GLN A 187 4.25 -9.81 -20.12
C GLN A 187 3.83 -8.37 -19.82
N ALA A 188 4.78 -7.51 -19.42
CA ALA A 188 4.52 -6.11 -19.12
C ALA A 188 4.40 -5.21 -20.37
N VAL A 189 4.74 -5.71 -21.56
CA VAL A 189 4.74 -4.92 -22.81
C VAL A 189 3.43 -4.14 -23.04
N PRO A 190 2.22 -4.72 -22.86
CA PRO A 190 0.98 -3.96 -23.05
C PRO A 190 0.82 -2.79 -22.08
N LEU A 191 1.34 -2.89 -20.84
CA LEU A 191 1.35 -1.81 -19.87
C LEU A 191 2.35 -0.72 -20.27
N LEU A 192 3.55 -1.12 -20.72
CA LEU A 192 4.60 -0.21 -21.18
C LEU A 192 4.19 0.58 -22.44
N GLU A 193 3.40 -0.06 -23.31
CA GLU A 193 2.81 0.55 -24.51
C GLU A 193 1.52 1.34 -24.22
N LYS A 194 1.10 1.42 -22.96
CA LYS A 194 -0.09 2.15 -22.50
C LYS A 194 -1.39 1.66 -23.18
N GLN A 195 -1.47 0.36 -23.49
CA GLN A 195 -2.71 -0.25 -24.00
C GLN A 195 -3.83 -0.23 -22.95
N TYR A 196 -3.45 -0.17 -21.66
CA TYR A 196 -4.36 0.02 -20.52
C TYR A 196 -3.87 1.20 -19.67
N THR A 197 -4.81 1.90 -19.03
CA THR A 197 -4.52 3.10 -18.23
C THR A 197 -4.98 2.93 -16.79
N CYS A 198 -4.14 3.36 -15.85
CA CYS A 198 -4.46 3.50 -14.43
C CYS A 198 -3.51 4.57 -13.86
N VAL A 199 -3.93 5.23 -12.78
CA VAL A 199 -3.14 6.29 -12.12
C VAL A 199 -1.83 5.73 -11.54
N HIS A 200 -1.88 4.58 -10.87
CA HIS A 200 -0.73 4.04 -10.12
C HIS A 200 0.07 2.96 -10.87
N VAL A 201 -0.56 2.22 -11.79
CA VAL A 201 0.07 1.06 -12.46
C VAL A 201 1.34 1.45 -13.22
N PRO A 202 1.40 2.52 -14.03
CA PRO A 202 2.62 2.86 -14.77
C PRO A 202 3.84 2.98 -13.84
N MET A 203 3.69 3.70 -12.73
CA MET A 203 4.74 3.85 -11.73
C MET A 203 5.13 2.49 -11.12
N ARG A 204 4.16 1.72 -10.62
CA ARG A 204 4.41 0.45 -9.93
C ARG A 204 5.07 -0.59 -10.84
N THR A 205 4.58 -0.73 -12.07
CA THR A 205 5.16 -1.64 -13.07
C THR A 205 6.61 -1.27 -13.36
N LEU A 206 6.90 0.03 -13.59
CA LEU A 206 8.26 0.48 -13.90
C LEU A 206 9.22 0.28 -12.72
N VAL A 207 8.80 0.55 -11.48
CA VAL A 207 9.62 0.29 -10.28
C VAL A 207 9.89 -1.21 -10.10
N ASN A 208 8.89 -2.07 -10.35
CA ASN A 208 9.09 -3.52 -10.28
C ASN A 208 10.03 -4.00 -11.39
N LEU A 209 9.84 -3.58 -12.63
CA LEU A 209 10.73 -3.94 -13.74
C LEU A 209 12.16 -3.44 -13.53
N SER A 210 12.36 -2.22 -13.03
CA SER A 210 13.70 -1.70 -12.75
C SER A 210 14.40 -2.55 -11.68
N TYR A 211 13.69 -2.89 -10.61
CA TYR A 211 14.22 -3.73 -9.54
C TYR A 211 14.60 -5.13 -10.05
N HIS A 212 13.72 -5.81 -10.77
CA HIS A 212 14.03 -7.15 -11.28
C HIS A 212 15.11 -7.14 -12.36
N ALA A 213 15.20 -6.10 -13.21
CA ALA A 213 16.30 -5.93 -14.15
C ALA A 213 17.65 -5.75 -13.42
N TYR A 214 17.66 -4.96 -12.34
CA TYR A 214 18.84 -4.76 -11.51
C TYR A 214 19.31 -6.07 -10.88
N LYS A 215 18.39 -6.83 -10.27
CA LYS A 215 18.70 -8.15 -9.67
C LYS A 215 19.15 -9.18 -10.71
N ASN A 216 18.69 -9.06 -11.95
CA ASN A 216 19.10 -9.92 -13.06
C ASN A 216 20.42 -9.48 -13.73
N GLY A 217 21.13 -8.49 -13.18
CA GLY A 217 22.42 -8.04 -13.70
C GLY A 217 22.32 -7.25 -15.02
N GLN A 218 21.17 -6.59 -15.27
CA GLN A 218 20.91 -5.79 -16.47
C GLN A 218 20.84 -4.28 -16.14
N PRO A 219 21.98 -3.64 -15.82
CA PRO A 219 21.99 -2.28 -15.26
C PRO A 219 21.47 -1.21 -16.23
N ASP A 220 21.69 -1.36 -17.54
CA ASP A 220 21.21 -0.39 -18.53
C ASP A 220 19.68 -0.42 -18.67
N ILE A 221 19.10 -1.63 -18.61
CA ILE A 221 17.64 -1.83 -18.64
C ILE A 221 17.02 -1.34 -17.34
N ALA A 222 17.65 -1.65 -16.19
CA ALA A 222 17.22 -1.16 -14.90
C ALA A 222 17.19 0.37 -14.86
N ARG A 223 18.22 1.04 -15.39
CA ARG A 223 18.30 2.50 -15.47
C ARG A 223 17.19 3.10 -16.35
N ASN A 224 16.99 2.54 -17.54
CA ASN A 224 15.93 3.01 -18.43
C ASN A 224 14.53 2.92 -17.79
N PHE A 225 14.25 1.86 -17.05
CA PHE A 225 12.99 1.75 -16.30
C PHE A 225 12.95 2.67 -15.08
N SER A 226 14.07 2.85 -14.35
CA SER A 226 14.10 3.75 -13.21
C SER A 226 13.84 5.20 -13.61
N ASP A 227 14.44 5.67 -14.71
CA ASP A 227 14.26 7.05 -15.17
C ASP A 227 12.80 7.34 -15.52
N LYS A 228 12.13 6.40 -16.19
CA LYS A 228 10.68 6.47 -16.48
C LYS A 228 9.83 6.38 -15.21
N ALA A 229 10.23 5.56 -14.24
CA ALA A 229 9.53 5.46 -12.96
C ALA A 229 9.57 6.79 -12.19
N GLU A 230 10.67 7.53 -12.26
CA GLU A 230 10.78 8.86 -11.65
C GLU A 230 9.81 9.88 -12.28
N GLU A 231 9.65 9.82 -13.61
CA GLU A 231 8.66 10.66 -14.30
C GLU A 231 7.22 10.34 -13.87
N GLU A 232 6.89 9.06 -13.65
CA GLU A 232 5.57 8.65 -13.16
C GLU A 232 5.39 8.98 -11.67
N LEU A 233 6.42 8.82 -10.83
CA LEU A 233 6.40 9.22 -9.41
C LEU A 233 6.15 10.73 -9.25
N ALA A 234 6.75 11.57 -10.11
CA ALA A 234 6.54 13.02 -10.07
C ALA A 234 5.08 13.44 -10.28
N LYS A 235 4.29 12.62 -10.98
CA LYS A 235 2.84 12.86 -11.18
C LYS A 235 2.01 12.54 -9.94
N LEU A 236 2.59 11.80 -8.99
CA LEU A 236 1.97 11.36 -7.73
C LEU A 236 2.46 12.20 -6.54
N ALA A 237 2.87 13.45 -6.76
CA ALA A 237 3.49 14.28 -5.71
C ALA A 237 2.62 14.52 -4.46
N ASN A 238 1.29 14.41 -4.57
CA ASN A 238 0.34 14.55 -3.46
C ASN A 238 -0.08 13.19 -2.85
N ASP A 239 0.39 12.07 -3.39
CA ASP A 239 0.13 10.73 -2.89
C ASP A 239 1.29 10.31 -1.99
N SER A 240 1.09 10.37 -0.67
CA SER A 240 2.16 10.04 0.26
C SER A 240 2.44 8.54 0.31
N SER A 241 1.53 7.69 -0.18
CA SER A 241 1.75 6.25 -0.31
C SER A 241 2.83 5.89 -1.35
N ALA A 242 3.10 6.77 -2.32
CA ALA A 242 4.14 6.58 -3.33
C ALA A 242 5.56 6.46 -2.74
N ILE A 243 5.76 6.88 -1.48
CA ILE A 243 7.04 6.79 -0.77
C ILE A 243 7.63 5.37 -0.76
N PHE A 244 6.79 4.33 -0.67
CA PHE A 244 7.26 2.94 -0.64
C PHE A 244 7.88 2.53 -1.97
N SER A 245 7.25 2.92 -3.08
CA SER A 245 7.78 2.69 -4.42
C SER A 245 9.01 3.54 -4.70
N GLU A 246 9.05 4.77 -4.21
CA GLU A 246 10.22 5.63 -4.32
C GLU A 246 11.43 5.04 -3.62
N VAL A 247 11.31 4.59 -2.37
CA VAL A 247 12.44 3.96 -1.66
C VAL A 247 12.87 2.67 -2.35
N LYS A 248 11.94 1.84 -2.84
CA LYS A 248 12.29 0.65 -3.64
C LYS A 248 13.08 1.01 -4.90
N LEU A 249 12.75 2.11 -5.56
CA LEU A 249 13.44 2.56 -6.77
C LEU A 249 14.91 2.93 -6.50
N LEU A 250 15.21 3.47 -5.30
CA LEU A 250 16.58 3.84 -4.91
C LEU A 250 17.55 2.65 -4.90
N ILE A 251 17.06 1.41 -4.75
CA ILE A 251 17.88 0.18 -4.87
C ILE A 251 18.62 0.15 -6.22
N CYS A 252 17.95 0.54 -7.30
CA CYS A 252 18.52 0.49 -8.64
C CYS A 252 19.51 1.64 -8.90
N LYS A 253 19.46 2.70 -8.08
CA LYS A 253 20.23 3.94 -8.29
C LYS A 253 21.48 4.04 -7.42
N VAL A 254 21.49 3.40 -6.25
CA VAL A 254 22.55 3.61 -5.22
C VAL A 254 23.97 3.35 -5.72
N THR A 255 24.16 2.38 -6.63
CA THR A 255 25.48 2.07 -7.21
C THR A 255 25.96 3.14 -8.19
N GLY A 256 25.03 3.80 -8.91
CA GLY A 256 25.35 4.82 -9.92
C GLY A 256 25.38 6.25 -9.37
N ASP A 257 24.57 6.53 -8.36
CA ASP A 257 24.44 7.85 -7.71
C ASP A 257 24.24 7.70 -6.19
N PRO A 258 25.28 7.28 -5.44
CA PRO A 258 25.17 7.13 -3.99
C PRO A 258 24.91 8.46 -3.29
N ALA A 259 25.42 9.58 -3.81
CA ALA A 259 25.24 10.90 -3.19
C ALA A 259 23.78 11.35 -3.27
N GLY A 260 23.14 11.26 -4.44
CA GLY A 260 21.74 11.60 -4.61
C GLY A 260 20.82 10.64 -3.86
N VAL A 261 21.12 9.34 -3.84
CA VAL A 261 20.34 8.38 -3.03
C VAL A 261 20.44 8.70 -1.53
N LYS A 262 21.62 9.08 -1.04
CA LYS A 262 21.78 9.50 0.37
C LYS A 262 20.92 10.70 0.71
N GLU A 263 20.99 11.76 -0.11
CA GLU A 263 20.17 12.96 0.08
C GLU A 263 18.68 12.60 0.09
N ARG A 264 18.25 11.72 -0.82
CA ARG A 264 16.85 11.32 -0.89
C ARG A 264 16.42 10.49 0.33
N LEU A 265 17.25 9.55 0.79
CA LEU A 265 16.99 8.81 2.04
C LEU A 265 16.90 9.74 3.25
N GLU A 266 17.72 10.78 3.32
CA GLU A 266 17.67 11.78 4.40
C GLU A 266 16.35 12.57 4.43
N GLN A 267 15.70 12.73 3.27
CA GLN A 267 14.38 13.35 3.16
C GLN A 267 13.22 12.38 3.41
N LEU A 268 13.38 11.11 3.03
CA LEU A 268 12.31 10.11 3.07
C LEU A 268 12.19 9.42 4.42
N ILE A 269 13.31 8.98 5.03
CA ILE A 269 13.28 8.26 6.32
C ILE A 269 12.50 9.02 7.39
N PRO A 270 12.67 10.35 7.59
CA PRO A 270 11.89 11.08 8.59
C PRO A 270 10.37 11.04 8.41
N LYS A 271 9.89 10.78 7.18
CA LYS A 271 8.45 10.70 6.86
C LYS A 271 7.86 9.32 7.14
N VAL A 272 8.71 8.31 7.36
CA VAL A 272 8.28 6.93 7.61
C VAL A 272 7.93 6.77 9.09
N VAL A 273 6.79 7.34 9.47
CA VAL A 273 6.27 7.27 10.84
C VAL A 273 4.93 6.55 10.80
N GLY A 274 4.97 5.26 11.11
CA GLY A 274 3.79 4.40 10.98
C GLY A 274 3.77 3.25 11.96
N SER A 275 2.61 2.59 12.00
CA SER A 275 2.48 1.30 12.69
C SER A 275 3.24 0.21 11.95
N LYS A 276 3.53 -0.88 12.66
CA LYS A 276 4.00 -2.12 12.05
C LYS A 276 2.96 -2.61 11.05
N SER A 277 3.34 -2.70 9.78
CA SER A 277 2.45 -3.10 8.68
C SER A 277 3.23 -3.76 7.54
N ARG A 278 2.57 -4.29 6.49
CA ARG A 278 3.29 -4.82 5.30
C ARG A 278 3.99 -3.71 4.54
N LYS A 279 3.37 -2.52 4.44
CA LYS A 279 4.01 -1.33 3.86
C LYS A 279 5.30 -0.97 4.61
N MET A 280 5.26 -0.95 5.96
CA MET A 280 6.47 -0.75 6.78
C MET A 280 7.49 -1.89 6.60
N PHE A 281 7.03 -3.14 6.47
CA PHE A 281 7.90 -4.27 6.17
C PHE A 281 8.63 -4.09 4.84
N GLN A 282 7.93 -3.74 3.75
CA GLN A 282 8.54 -3.48 2.44
C GLN A 282 9.53 -2.32 2.46
N MET A 283 9.20 -1.26 3.19
CA MET A 283 10.11 -0.13 3.43
C MET A 283 11.41 -0.60 4.09
N THR A 284 11.30 -1.33 5.20
CA THR A 284 12.48 -1.81 5.93
C THR A 284 13.33 -2.77 5.10
N LEU A 285 12.74 -3.67 4.31
CA LEU A 285 13.49 -4.51 3.37
C LEU A 285 14.22 -3.68 2.31
N SER A 286 13.56 -2.69 1.71
CA SER A 286 14.19 -1.83 0.70
C SER A 286 15.38 -1.05 1.29
N LEU A 287 15.23 -0.51 2.50
CA LEU A 287 16.31 0.18 3.20
C LEU A 287 17.48 -0.76 3.54
N LEU A 288 17.18 -1.99 3.97
CA LEU A 288 18.20 -3.00 4.27
C LEU A 288 18.97 -3.47 3.02
N GLU A 289 18.38 -3.36 1.82
CA GLU A 289 19.09 -3.63 0.57
C GLU A 289 19.97 -2.45 0.13
N ILE A 290 19.53 -1.22 0.39
CA ILE A 290 20.23 0.01 -0.01
C ILE A 290 21.42 0.31 0.92
N LEU A 291 21.20 0.28 2.24
CA LEU A 291 22.17 0.76 3.24
C LEU A 291 23.55 0.09 3.15
N PRO A 292 23.68 -1.23 2.92
CA PRO A 292 24.98 -1.89 2.78
C PRO A 292 25.83 -1.39 1.60
N GLN A 293 25.21 -0.75 0.59
CA GLN A 293 25.90 -0.22 -0.59
C GLN A 293 26.70 1.05 -0.29
N PHE A 294 26.48 1.67 0.87
CA PHE A 294 27.23 2.84 1.30
C PHE A 294 28.54 2.47 2.02
N PRO A 295 29.58 3.34 1.96
CA PRO A 295 30.80 3.18 2.75
C PRO A 295 30.51 3.09 4.26
N GLN A 296 31.36 2.39 5.01
CA GLN A 296 31.15 2.19 6.45
C GLN A 296 31.12 3.48 7.26
N GLU A 297 31.86 4.49 6.81
CA GLU A 297 32.06 5.75 7.51
C GLU A 297 30.96 6.77 7.21
N VAL A 298 29.98 6.41 6.36
CA VAL A 298 28.91 7.34 5.98
C VAL A 298 28.05 7.70 7.20
N VAL A 299 27.71 8.98 7.29
CA VAL A 299 26.76 9.52 8.25
C VAL A 299 25.59 10.13 7.51
N PHE A 300 24.38 9.68 7.88
CA PHE A 300 23.11 10.23 7.45
C PHE A 300 22.66 11.30 8.45
N HIS A 301 22.26 12.45 7.95
CA HIS A 301 21.72 13.57 8.70
C HIS A 301 20.19 13.53 8.63
N LEU A 302 19.58 12.99 9.68
CA LEU A 302 18.14 12.77 9.75
C LEU A 302 17.54 13.70 10.81
N VAL A 303 16.57 14.52 10.40
CA VAL A 303 15.73 15.30 11.32
C VAL A 303 14.49 14.47 11.61
N LEU A 304 14.61 13.56 12.57
CA LEU A 304 13.52 12.64 12.91
C LEU A 304 12.52 13.28 13.89
N PRO A 305 11.21 13.08 13.69
CA PRO A 305 10.22 13.44 14.68
C PRO A 305 10.31 12.51 15.91
N GLU A 306 9.80 12.95 17.07
CA GLU A 306 9.97 12.23 18.35
C GLU A 306 9.31 10.85 18.34
N GLU A 307 8.23 10.71 17.57
CA GLU A 307 7.49 9.47 17.39
C GLU A 307 8.19 8.45 16.47
N HIS A 308 9.27 8.83 15.78
CA HIS A 308 10.01 7.93 14.91
C HIS A 308 10.85 6.93 15.73
N GLY A 309 10.80 5.63 15.42
CA GLY A 309 11.48 4.59 16.22
C GLY A 309 13.02 4.70 16.30
N LEU A 310 13.65 5.42 15.37
CA LEU A 310 15.08 5.79 15.39
C LEU A 310 15.42 7.04 16.22
N TYR A 311 14.44 7.79 16.72
CA TYR A 311 14.69 9.06 17.39
C TYR A 311 15.49 8.86 18.68
N THR A 312 16.64 9.54 18.77
CA THR A 312 17.45 9.59 19.99
C THR A 312 17.90 11.01 20.34
N GLY A 313 17.21 12.03 19.81
CA GLY A 313 17.56 13.45 19.99
C GLY A 313 18.82 13.91 19.24
N LYS A 314 19.43 13.06 18.40
CA LYS A 314 20.58 13.39 17.55
C LYS A 314 20.14 13.50 16.09
N THR A 315 20.96 14.16 15.27
CA THR A 315 20.73 14.27 13.83
C THR A 315 21.66 13.38 13.01
N GLY A 316 22.81 12.95 13.53
CA GLY A 316 23.77 12.10 12.84
C GLY A 316 23.59 10.61 13.14
N TYR A 317 23.34 9.82 12.11
CA TYR A 317 23.14 8.36 12.17
C TYR A 317 24.15 7.66 11.26
N THR A 318 24.89 6.71 11.83
CA THR A 318 25.81 5.88 11.04
C THR A 318 25.05 4.83 10.24
N ARG A 319 25.64 4.36 9.14
CA ARG A 319 25.10 3.22 8.37
C ARG A 319 24.74 2.03 9.25
N ASN A 320 25.62 1.67 10.18
CA ASN A 320 25.42 0.49 11.03
C ASN A 320 24.26 0.68 12.03
N GLU A 321 24.03 1.91 12.53
CA GLU A 321 22.86 2.21 13.37
C GLU A 321 21.55 2.06 12.60
N LEU A 322 21.51 2.53 11.35
CA LEU A 322 20.35 2.38 10.49
C LEU A 322 20.08 0.91 10.16
N ILE A 323 21.10 0.16 9.73
CA ILE A 323 20.99 -1.27 9.45
C ILE A 323 20.50 -2.01 10.70
N ALA A 324 21.09 -1.75 11.88
CA ALA A 324 20.70 -2.41 13.12
C ALA A 324 19.24 -2.11 13.51
N HIS A 325 18.77 -0.89 13.30
CA HIS A 325 17.38 -0.52 13.57
C HIS A 325 16.42 -1.24 12.62
N PHE A 326 16.58 -1.06 11.30
CA PHE A 326 15.67 -1.63 10.31
C PHE A 326 15.74 -3.17 10.30
N SER A 327 16.87 -3.77 10.67
CA SER A 327 16.97 -5.23 10.84
C SER A 327 16.14 -5.75 12.01
N ARG A 328 16.11 -5.02 13.15
CA ARG A 328 15.24 -5.39 14.27
C ARG A 328 13.78 -5.22 13.90
N GLU A 329 13.44 -4.11 13.24
CA GLU A 329 12.08 -3.81 12.82
C GLU A 329 11.55 -4.82 11.80
N ALA A 330 12.32 -5.13 10.75
CA ALA A 330 11.95 -6.15 9.76
C ALA A 330 11.71 -7.52 10.41
N LYS A 331 12.59 -7.94 11.34
CA LYS A 331 12.44 -9.21 12.07
C LYS A 331 11.20 -9.22 12.98
N GLU A 332 10.93 -8.11 13.65
CA GLU A 332 9.76 -7.99 14.51
C GLU A 332 8.46 -8.05 13.71
N ILE A 333 8.37 -7.29 12.61
CA ILE A 333 7.21 -7.28 11.73
C ILE A 333 7.01 -8.66 11.08
N ALA A 334 8.08 -9.28 10.59
CA ALA A 334 8.02 -10.62 10.01
C ALA A 334 7.48 -11.65 11.00
N ARG A 335 7.96 -11.63 12.26
CA ARG A 335 7.47 -12.51 13.32
C ARG A 335 5.97 -12.34 13.55
N LEU A 336 5.47 -11.10 13.60
CA LEU A 336 4.06 -10.84 13.83
C LEU A 336 3.18 -11.42 12.70
N PHE A 337 3.58 -11.22 11.43
CA PHE A 337 2.84 -11.79 10.30
C PHE A 337 2.92 -13.30 10.23
N ASP A 338 4.09 -13.87 10.48
CA ASP A 338 4.30 -15.33 10.48
C ASP A 338 3.47 -16.00 11.60
N GLU A 339 3.42 -15.40 12.79
CA GLU A 339 2.56 -15.85 13.90
C GLU A 339 1.07 -15.75 13.53
N ARG A 340 0.64 -14.61 12.98
CA ARG A 340 -0.76 -14.44 12.52
C ARG A 340 -1.13 -15.46 11.45
N ASN A 341 -0.28 -15.66 10.46
CA ASN A 341 -0.58 -16.49 9.29
C ASN A 341 -0.29 -17.99 9.51
N GLY A 342 0.37 -18.35 10.62
CA GLY A 342 0.78 -19.73 10.89
C GLY A 342 1.83 -20.27 9.90
N ASN A 343 2.67 -19.41 9.34
CA ASN A 343 3.69 -19.77 8.35
C ASN A 343 5.05 -19.09 8.65
N ARG A 344 6.00 -19.11 7.71
CA ARG A 344 7.31 -18.44 7.82
C ARG A 344 7.62 -17.55 6.62
N ASN A 345 6.60 -17.12 5.90
CA ASN A 345 6.76 -16.49 4.60
C ASN A 345 7.46 -15.13 4.72
N PHE A 346 7.16 -14.34 5.76
CA PHE A 346 7.82 -13.05 5.97
C PHE A 346 9.23 -13.22 6.53
N SER A 347 9.47 -14.15 7.46
CA SER A 347 10.83 -14.42 7.96
C SER A 347 11.77 -14.86 6.84
N LYS A 348 11.30 -15.71 5.92
CA LYS A 348 12.09 -16.14 4.75
C LYS A 348 12.52 -14.96 3.88
N GLN A 349 11.67 -13.94 3.71
CA GLN A 349 12.04 -12.74 2.97
C GLN A 349 13.18 -11.96 3.65
N VAL A 350 13.15 -11.87 4.99
CA VAL A 350 14.24 -11.26 5.75
C VAL A 350 15.54 -12.08 5.64
N GLU A 351 15.45 -13.40 5.75
CA GLU A 351 16.59 -14.32 5.66
C GLU A 351 17.24 -14.34 4.27
N GLN A 352 16.50 -14.04 3.21
CA GLN A 352 17.05 -13.93 1.85
C GLN A 352 17.84 -12.64 1.64
N LEU A 353 17.64 -11.63 2.49
CA LEU A 353 18.27 -10.32 2.37
C LEU A 353 19.50 -10.17 3.28
N LEU A 354 19.44 -10.71 4.51
CA LEU A 354 20.52 -10.67 5.51
C LEU A 354 21.48 -11.85 5.35
#